data_AF-T1ABP9-F1
#
_entry.id   AF-T1ABP9-F1
#
_cell.length_a   1.000
_cell.length_b   1.000
_cell.length_c   1.000
_cell.angle_alpha   90.00
_cell.angle_beta   90.00
_cell.angle_gamma   90.00
#
_symmetry.space_group_name_H-M   'P 1'
#
loop_
_entity.id
_entity.type
_entity.pdbx_description
1 polymer ?
#
loop_
_entity_poly.entity_id
_entity_poly.type
_entity_poly.pdbx_seq_one_letter_code
_entity_poly.pdbx_strand_id
1 'polypeptide(L)'
;RGRARDWGYGELLRDIGASFAAARAAAPGLIWLLGGHSLGGQLALLYVSQVRAPIDGLALIGSGTPYWRNFRWPQRWPLRAAFALAPLVAGTWGYYPGRRLGFGGNESRGVIRDWTRSARSGCYLITGQDMDADAALAEVRQPVLVLHARDDR
;
A
#
# COMPACT_ATOMS: atom_id res chain seq x y z
N ARG A 1 -3.98 2.10 21.97
CA ARG A 1 -4.07 3.57 22.06
C ARG A 1 -3.44 4.13 20.78
N GLY A 2 -4.24 4.55 19.79
CA GLY A 2 -3.75 4.93 18.44
C GLY A 2 -3.73 6.44 18.14
N ARG A 3 -4.18 7.30 19.07
CA ARG A 3 -4.35 8.74 18.79
C ARG A 3 -3.04 9.55 18.66
N ALA A 4 -1.93 9.05 19.21
CA ALA A 4 -0.69 9.82 19.36
C ALA A 4 0.39 9.48 18.32
N ARG A 5 0.20 8.45 17.51
CA ARG A 5 1.16 8.04 16.49
C ARG A 5 0.43 7.97 15.15
N ASP A 6 0.89 8.76 14.21
CA ASP A 6 0.34 8.87 12.87
C ASP A 6 1.47 8.63 11.87
N TRP A 7 1.22 7.78 10.89
CA TRP A 7 2.17 7.39 9.86
C TRP A 7 1.41 7.13 8.57
N GLY A 8 2.02 7.40 7.42
CA GLY A 8 1.48 7.14 6.10
C GLY A 8 2.38 6.23 5.29
N TYR A 9 2.21 6.26 3.97
CA TYR A 9 3.02 5.44 3.08
C TYR A 9 4.49 5.81 3.15
N GLY A 10 4.82 7.10 3.31
CA GLY A 10 6.21 7.56 3.40
C GLY A 10 6.99 6.92 4.56
N GLU A 11 6.39 6.84 5.75
CA GLU A 11 6.97 6.11 6.89
C GLU A 11 7.11 4.62 6.60
N LEU A 12 6.06 3.98 6.08
CA LEU A 12 6.08 2.54 5.79
C LEU A 12 7.14 2.16 4.75
N LEU A 13 7.35 3.00 3.73
CA LEU A 13 8.38 2.78 2.72
C LEU A 13 9.80 2.92 3.29
N ARG A 14 10.00 3.83 4.25
CA ARG A 14 11.27 3.92 5.00
C ARG A 14 11.50 2.68 5.85
N ASP A 15 10.48 2.18 6.52
CA ASP A 15 10.57 0.96 7.34
C ASP A 15 10.86 -0.28 6.49
N ILE A 16 10.24 -0.39 5.31
CA ILE A 16 10.55 -1.43 4.32
C ILE A 16 12.03 -1.34 3.91
N GLY A 17 12.52 -0.13 3.60
CA GLY A 17 13.91 0.07 3.21
C GLY A 17 14.92 -0.30 4.30
N ALA A 18 14.65 0.12 5.55
CA ALA A 18 15.49 -0.24 6.68
C ALA A 18 15.50 -1.75 6.93
N SER A 19 14.32 -2.39 6.87
CA SER A 19 14.18 -3.83 7.05
C SER A 19 14.88 -4.62 5.94
N PHE A 20 14.74 -4.18 4.69
CA PHE A 20 15.40 -4.79 3.53
C PHE A 20 16.93 -4.70 3.63
N ALA A 21 17.46 -3.52 3.99
CA ALA A 21 18.90 -3.33 4.15
C ALA A 21 19.46 -4.23 5.27
N ALA A 22 18.77 -4.32 6.41
CA ALA A 22 19.17 -5.18 7.51
C ALA A 22 19.13 -6.67 7.14
N ALA A 23 18.05 -7.12 6.49
CA ALA A 23 17.90 -8.51 6.05
C ALA A 23 18.98 -8.92 5.04
N ARG A 24 19.29 -8.04 4.09
CA ARG A 24 20.35 -8.27 3.10
C ARG A 24 21.74 -8.31 3.72
N ALA A 25 22.02 -7.46 4.70
CA ALA A 25 23.28 -7.50 5.44
C ALA A 25 23.46 -8.81 6.22
N ALA A 26 22.37 -9.37 6.74
CA ALA A 26 22.39 -10.64 7.48
C ALA A 26 22.51 -11.88 6.57
N ALA A 27 22.07 -11.80 5.32
CA ALA A 27 22.12 -12.91 4.35
C ALA A 27 22.65 -12.44 2.98
N PRO A 28 23.97 -12.19 2.87
CA PRO A 28 24.59 -11.78 1.61
C PRO A 28 24.59 -12.92 0.58
N GLY A 29 24.50 -12.57 -0.71
CA GLY A 29 24.63 -13.52 -1.83
C GLY A 29 23.36 -14.29 -2.19
N LEU A 30 22.23 -14.04 -1.52
CA LEU A 30 20.94 -14.61 -1.88
C LEU A 30 20.20 -13.78 -2.94
N ILE A 31 19.26 -14.43 -3.61
CA ILE A 31 18.23 -13.79 -4.45
C ILE A 31 17.20 -13.14 -3.52
N TRP A 32 16.89 -11.87 -3.78
CA TRP A 32 15.96 -11.08 -2.98
C TRP A 32 14.69 -10.76 -3.75
N LEU A 33 13.58 -11.35 -3.31
CA LEU A 33 12.25 -10.97 -3.76
C LEU A 33 11.62 -10.04 -2.73
N LEU A 34 11.02 -8.94 -3.19
CA LEU A 34 10.23 -8.06 -2.34
C LEU A 34 8.74 -8.31 -2.59
N GLY A 35 7.94 -8.42 -1.55
CA GLY A 35 6.54 -8.75 -1.74
C GLY A 35 5.69 -8.46 -0.54
N GLY A 36 4.39 -8.62 -0.72
CA GLY A 36 3.44 -8.45 0.35
C GLY A 36 2.03 -8.82 -0.04
N HIS A 37 1.21 -9.02 0.99
CA HIS A 37 -0.21 -9.28 0.84
C HIS A 37 -1.01 -7.98 0.76
N SER A 38 -1.99 -7.89 -0.14
CA SER A 38 -2.91 -6.76 -0.26
C SER A 38 -2.17 -5.42 -0.37
N LEU A 39 -2.32 -4.53 0.63
CA LEU A 39 -1.59 -3.26 0.73
C LEU A 39 -0.07 -3.44 0.72
N GLY A 40 0.46 -4.52 1.33
CA GLY A 40 1.89 -4.79 1.36
C GLY A 40 2.49 -4.95 -0.05
N GLY A 41 1.75 -5.52 -0.99
CA GLY A 41 2.20 -5.62 -2.38
C GLY A 41 2.18 -4.26 -3.10
N GLN A 42 1.24 -3.38 -2.79
CA GLN A 42 1.27 -2.00 -3.30
C GLN A 42 2.50 -1.25 -2.77
N LEU A 43 2.81 -1.41 -1.48
CA LEU A 43 3.98 -0.79 -0.87
C LEU A 43 5.30 -1.38 -1.41
N ALA A 44 5.35 -2.67 -1.71
CA ALA A 44 6.50 -3.30 -2.37
C ALA A 44 6.76 -2.69 -3.76
N LEU A 45 5.71 -2.51 -4.57
CA LEU A 45 5.78 -1.84 -5.87
C LEU A 45 6.25 -0.38 -5.73
N LEU A 46 5.67 0.37 -4.79
CA LEU A 46 6.05 1.76 -4.53
C LEU A 46 7.49 1.89 -4.00
N TYR A 47 7.96 0.91 -3.23
CA TYR A 47 9.33 0.91 -2.74
C TYR A 47 10.32 0.67 -3.88
N VAL A 48 10.10 -0.38 -4.68
CA VAL A 48 11.01 -0.70 -5.78
C VAL A 48 11.04 0.38 -6.87
N SER A 49 9.95 1.14 -7.04
CA SER A 49 9.94 2.27 -7.98
C SER A 49 10.79 3.46 -7.53
N GLN A 50 11.05 3.58 -6.22
CA GLN A 50 11.76 4.72 -5.61
C GLN A 50 13.25 4.46 -5.40
N VAL A 51 13.66 3.21 -5.38
CA VAL A 51 15.01 2.82 -4.94
C VAL A 51 15.71 1.99 -6.01
N ARG A 52 16.97 2.32 -6.25
CA ARG A 52 17.87 1.47 -7.04
C ARG A 52 18.51 0.43 -6.13
N ALA A 53 17.69 -0.49 -5.62
CA ALA A 53 18.13 -1.62 -4.82
C ALA A 53 18.18 -2.91 -5.68
N PRO A 54 19.08 -3.86 -5.38
CA PRO A 54 19.14 -5.15 -6.06
C PRO A 54 18.00 -6.03 -5.57
N ILE A 55 16.82 -5.80 -6.13
CA ILE A 55 15.61 -6.59 -5.94
C ILE A 55 15.41 -7.38 -7.22
N ASP A 56 15.49 -8.71 -7.13
CA ASP A 56 15.50 -9.61 -8.27
C ASP A 56 14.08 -9.89 -8.80
N GLY A 57 13.05 -9.60 -8.00
CA GLY A 57 11.67 -9.76 -8.40
C GLY A 57 10.67 -9.35 -7.32
N LEU A 58 9.39 -9.39 -7.69
CA LEU A 58 8.27 -9.01 -6.84
C LEU A 58 7.32 -10.19 -6.63
N ALA A 59 6.77 -10.32 -5.41
CA ALA A 59 5.72 -11.29 -5.09
C ALA A 59 4.49 -10.59 -4.51
N LEU A 60 3.40 -10.56 -5.28
CA LEU A 60 2.16 -9.86 -4.96
C LEU A 60 1.06 -10.87 -4.62
N ILE A 61 0.51 -10.82 -3.42
CA ILE A 61 -0.46 -11.82 -2.93
C ILE A 61 -1.78 -11.12 -2.61
N GLY A 62 -2.84 -11.39 -3.36
CA GLY A 62 -4.13 -10.70 -3.16
C GLY A 62 -4.00 -9.17 -3.26
N SER A 63 -3.04 -8.69 -4.03
CA SER A 63 -2.74 -7.26 -4.20
C SER A 63 -3.38 -6.73 -5.47
N GLY A 64 -4.02 -5.58 -5.35
CA GLY A 64 -4.59 -4.85 -6.47
C GLY A 64 -4.70 -3.37 -6.14
N THR A 65 -4.92 -2.54 -7.16
CA THR A 65 -5.15 -1.11 -6.96
C THR A 65 -6.57 -0.91 -6.40
N PRO A 66 -6.75 -0.12 -5.34
CA PRO A 66 -8.06 0.07 -4.71
C PRO A 66 -8.92 1.07 -5.49
N TYR A 67 -8.57 1.39 -6.74
CA TYR A 67 -9.27 2.42 -7.50
C TYR A 67 -10.72 2.03 -7.75
N TRP A 68 -11.66 2.84 -7.25
CA TRP A 68 -13.09 2.51 -7.26
C TRP A 68 -13.64 2.18 -8.66
N ARG A 69 -13.05 2.74 -9.73
CA ARG A 69 -13.46 2.44 -11.12
C ARG A 69 -13.06 1.05 -11.61
N ASN A 70 -12.12 0.38 -10.94
CA ASN A 70 -11.73 -1.01 -11.26
C ASN A 70 -12.82 -2.01 -10.83
N PHE A 71 -13.72 -1.61 -9.93
CA PHE A 71 -14.82 -2.46 -9.47
C PHE A 71 -16.02 -2.37 -10.40
N ARG A 72 -16.73 -3.49 -10.54
CA ARG A 72 -17.91 -3.59 -11.41
C ARG A 72 -19.11 -2.84 -10.82
N TRP A 73 -20.05 -2.46 -11.69
CA TRP A 73 -21.36 -1.98 -11.23
C TRP A 73 -22.15 -3.15 -10.62
N PRO A 74 -22.88 -2.96 -9.50
CA PRO A 74 -23.09 -1.71 -8.77
C PRO A 74 -22.05 -1.40 -7.67
N GLN A 75 -21.18 -2.35 -7.32
CA GLN A 75 -20.27 -2.31 -6.16
C GLN A 75 -19.35 -1.07 -6.12
N ARG A 76 -18.95 -0.53 -7.27
CA ARG A 76 -18.07 0.65 -7.34
C ARG A 76 -18.59 1.90 -6.62
N TRP A 77 -19.91 2.10 -6.54
CA TRP A 77 -20.49 3.31 -5.97
C TRP A 77 -20.45 3.32 -4.43
N PRO A 78 -20.89 2.25 -3.74
CA PRO A 78 -20.66 2.11 -2.30
C PRO A 78 -19.18 2.22 -1.93
N LEU A 79 -18.27 1.62 -2.70
CA LEU A 79 -16.82 1.71 -2.45
C LEU A 79 -16.32 3.15 -2.56
N ARG A 80 -16.74 3.89 -3.60
CA ARG A 80 -16.39 5.31 -3.74
C ARG A 80 -16.84 6.13 -2.52
N ALA A 81 -18.05 5.87 -2.01
CA ALA A 81 -18.55 6.53 -0.81
C ALA A 81 -17.73 6.13 0.44
N ALA A 82 -17.44 4.83 0.61
CA ALA A 82 -16.62 4.33 1.71
C ALA A 82 -15.22 4.97 1.71
N PHE A 83 -14.56 5.07 0.56
CA PHE A 83 -13.26 5.73 0.44
C PHE A 83 -13.32 7.24 0.73
N ALA A 84 -14.45 7.90 0.49
CA ALA A 84 -14.63 9.30 0.87
C ALA A 84 -14.85 9.49 2.38
N LEU A 85 -15.52 8.52 3.03
CA LEU A 85 -15.88 8.59 4.46
C LEU A 85 -14.75 8.10 5.39
N ALA A 86 -13.96 7.11 4.97
CA ALA A 86 -12.94 6.50 5.83
C ALA A 86 -11.93 7.51 6.42
N PRO A 87 -11.43 8.54 5.70
CA PRO A 87 -10.56 9.56 6.28
C PRO A 87 -11.23 10.40 7.37
N LEU A 88 -12.54 10.66 7.25
CA LEU A 88 -13.31 11.40 8.25
C LEU A 88 -13.46 10.57 9.54
N VAL A 89 -13.75 9.27 9.39
CA VAL A 89 -13.80 8.34 10.52
C VAL A 89 -12.42 8.25 11.20
N ALA A 90 -11.35 8.12 10.42
CA ALA A 90 -9.99 8.07 10.96
C ALA A 90 -9.61 9.36 11.69
N GLY A 91 -9.99 10.52 11.14
CA GLY A 91 -9.78 11.84 11.74
C GLY A 91 -10.49 12.00 13.08
N THR A 92 -11.78 11.64 13.15
CA THR A 92 -12.59 11.77 14.37
C THR A 92 -12.14 10.84 15.49
N TRP A 93 -11.71 9.61 15.17
CA TRP A 93 -11.29 8.63 16.18
C TRP A 93 -9.79 8.70 16.51
N GLY A 94 -9.01 9.44 15.71
CA GLY A 94 -7.56 9.50 15.81
C GLY A 94 -6.85 8.28 15.21
N TYR A 95 -7.59 7.32 14.68
CA TYR A 95 -7.15 6.12 13.95
C TYR A 95 -8.38 5.53 13.24
N TYR A 96 -8.17 4.69 12.23
CA TYR A 96 -9.27 3.98 11.59
C TYR A 96 -9.56 2.66 12.30
N PRO A 97 -10.77 2.46 12.85
CA PRO A 97 -11.10 1.28 13.65
C PRO A 97 -11.57 0.12 12.77
N GLY A 98 -10.76 -0.29 11.79
CA GLY A 98 -11.15 -1.28 10.78
C GLY A 98 -11.65 -2.61 11.35
N ARG A 99 -11.08 -3.07 12.47
CA ARG A 99 -11.58 -4.25 13.22
C ARG A 99 -13.03 -4.12 13.69
N ARG A 100 -13.46 -2.93 14.08
CA ARG A 100 -14.86 -2.69 14.50
C ARG A 100 -15.79 -2.48 13.32
N LEU A 101 -15.25 -2.03 12.19
CA LEU A 101 -16.00 -1.75 10.97
C LEU A 101 -16.03 -2.95 10.01
N GLY A 102 -15.35 -4.06 10.35
CA GLY A 102 -15.30 -5.28 9.53
C GLY A 102 -14.40 -5.18 8.30
N PHE A 103 -13.49 -4.21 8.24
CA PHE A 103 -12.58 -4.03 7.11
C PHE A 103 -11.14 -3.80 7.59
N GLY A 104 -10.27 -4.79 7.36
CA GLY A 104 -8.85 -4.71 7.70
C GLY A 104 -8.55 -4.61 9.21
N GLY A 105 -7.38 -4.04 9.54
CA GLY A 105 -6.90 -3.83 10.90
C GLY A 105 -7.29 -2.48 11.50
N ASN A 106 -6.75 -2.16 12.68
CA ASN A 106 -6.75 -0.78 13.13
C ASN A 106 -5.60 -0.06 12.43
N GLU A 107 -5.90 0.95 11.62
CA GLU A 107 -4.91 1.65 10.80
C GLU A 107 -4.70 3.08 11.27
N SER A 108 -3.53 3.64 10.98
CA SER A 108 -3.24 5.05 11.22
C SER A 108 -4.02 5.95 10.26
N ARG A 109 -4.14 7.23 10.61
CA ARG A 109 -4.84 8.21 9.75
C ARG A 109 -4.08 8.43 8.45
N GLY A 110 -2.75 8.52 8.51
CA GLY A 110 -1.89 8.70 7.36
C GLY A 110 -2.03 7.56 6.36
N VAL A 111 -2.03 6.30 6.82
CA VAL A 111 -2.23 5.13 5.95
C VAL A 111 -3.60 5.20 5.27
N ILE A 112 -4.67 5.44 6.02
CA ILE A 112 -6.01 5.55 5.42
C ILE A 112 -6.13 6.74 4.49
N ARG A 113 -5.51 7.88 4.80
CA ARG A 113 -5.51 9.04 3.92
C ARG A 113 -4.83 8.72 2.59
N ASP A 114 -3.63 8.15 2.62
CA ASP A 114 -2.85 7.86 1.41
C ASP A 114 -3.53 6.74 0.59
N TRP A 115 -4.01 5.68 1.25
CA TRP A 115 -4.74 4.57 0.64
C TRP A 115 -6.06 4.99 0.00
N THR A 116 -6.89 5.78 0.70
CA THR A 116 -8.17 6.24 0.13
C THR A 116 -8.00 7.28 -0.96
N ARG A 117 -6.89 8.04 -0.94
CA ARG A 117 -6.55 8.96 -2.03
C ARG A 117 -6.28 8.16 -3.30
N SER A 118 -5.44 7.14 -3.27
CA SER A 118 -5.20 6.28 -4.44
C SER A 118 -6.47 5.53 -4.86
N ALA A 119 -7.29 5.11 -3.91
CA ALA A 119 -8.58 4.49 -4.18
C ALA A 119 -9.58 5.41 -4.91
N ARG A 120 -9.46 6.74 -4.74
CA ARG A 120 -10.34 7.73 -5.35
C ARG A 120 -9.83 8.29 -6.67
N SER A 121 -8.53 8.56 -6.78
CA SER A 121 -7.89 9.15 -7.97
C SER A 121 -7.39 8.10 -8.97
N GLY A 122 -7.01 6.92 -8.49
CA GLY A 122 -6.25 5.95 -9.28
C GLY A 122 -4.75 6.25 -9.35
N CYS A 123 -4.29 7.29 -8.65
CA CYS A 123 -2.90 7.77 -8.63
C CYS A 123 -2.33 7.72 -7.20
N TYR A 124 -1.05 7.40 -7.06
CA TYR A 124 -0.38 7.40 -5.77
C TYR A 124 0.16 8.79 -5.43
N LEU A 125 -0.27 9.31 -4.29
CA LEU A 125 0.20 10.57 -3.74
C LEU A 125 0.63 10.31 -2.31
N ILE A 126 1.94 10.19 -2.13
CA ILE A 126 2.55 9.86 -0.84
C ILE A 126 2.80 11.15 -0.09
N THR A 127 2.17 11.29 1.09
CA THR A 127 2.32 12.51 1.88
C THR A 127 3.77 12.69 2.33
N GLY A 128 4.34 13.88 2.10
CA GLY A 128 5.72 14.20 2.48
C GLY A 128 6.77 13.77 1.47
N GLN A 129 6.37 13.32 0.28
CA GLN A 129 7.26 13.10 -0.86
C GLN A 129 6.85 14.00 -2.03
N ASP A 130 7.84 14.66 -2.63
CA ASP A 130 7.68 15.46 -3.85
C ASP A 130 8.20 14.66 -5.05
N MET A 131 7.51 13.56 -5.34
CA MET A 131 7.86 12.64 -6.42
C MET A 131 6.58 12.15 -7.09
N ASP A 132 6.61 12.05 -8.41
CA ASP A 132 5.57 11.37 -9.17
C ASP A 132 5.72 9.85 -9.02
N ALA A 133 4.98 9.30 -8.05
CA ALA A 133 5.02 7.87 -7.73
C ALA A 133 4.47 7.01 -8.88
N ASP A 134 3.52 7.51 -9.66
CA ASP A 134 2.95 6.78 -10.80
C ASP A 134 3.95 6.73 -11.96
N ALA A 135 4.63 7.83 -12.26
CA ALA A 135 5.72 7.84 -13.25
C ALA A 135 6.87 6.91 -12.83
N ALA A 136 7.26 6.92 -11.55
CA ALA A 136 8.26 6.00 -11.03
C ALA A 136 7.81 4.53 -11.16
N LEU A 137 6.55 4.22 -10.84
CA LEU A 137 5.98 2.89 -10.99
C LEU A 137 5.99 2.41 -12.44
N ALA A 138 5.75 3.31 -13.40
CA ALA A 138 5.80 2.99 -14.83
C ALA A 138 7.20 2.57 -15.31
N GLU A 139 8.25 2.88 -14.56
CA GLU A 139 9.64 2.48 -14.86
C GLU A 139 10.06 1.15 -14.19
N VAL A 140 9.20 0.53 -13.40
CA VAL A 140 9.49 -0.79 -12.79
C VAL A 140 9.59 -1.85 -13.88
N ARG A 141 10.66 -2.65 -13.85
CA ARG A 141 10.95 -3.72 -14.83
C ARG A 141 11.18 -5.09 -14.19
N GLN A 142 11.19 -5.16 -12.87
CA GLN A 142 11.42 -6.37 -12.11
C GLN A 142 10.34 -7.42 -12.45
N PRO A 143 10.70 -8.71 -12.60
CA PRO A 143 9.73 -9.79 -12.76
C PRO A 143 8.71 -9.79 -11.62
N VAL A 144 7.43 -10.00 -11.94
CA VAL A 144 6.33 -9.98 -10.95
C VAL A 144 5.63 -11.33 -10.92
N LEU A 145 5.62 -11.97 -9.76
CA LEU A 145 4.74 -13.10 -9.44
C LEU A 145 3.46 -12.57 -8.79
N VAL A 146 2.31 -12.87 -9.39
CA VAL A 146 1.00 -12.52 -8.83
C VAL A 146 0.30 -13.80 -8.39
N LEU A 147 -0.04 -13.86 -7.09
CA LEU A 147 -0.79 -14.94 -6.47
C LEU A 147 -2.14 -14.42 -6.02
N HIS A 148 -3.20 -15.11 -6.39
CA HIS A 148 -4.57 -14.74 -6.06
C HIS A 148 -5.31 -15.99 -5.57
N ALA A 149 -6.02 -15.90 -4.45
CA ALA A 149 -6.83 -17.02 -3.99
C ALA A 149 -8.08 -17.12 -4.88
N ARG A 150 -8.49 -18.34 -5.23
CA ARG A 150 -9.65 -18.58 -6.11
C ARG A 150 -10.94 -17.90 -5.60
N ASP A 151 -11.04 -17.71 -4.28
CA ASP A 151 -12.20 -17.12 -3.61
C ASP A 151 -12.06 -15.62 -3.30
N ASP A 152 -10.90 -15.02 -3.59
CA ASP A 152 -10.77 -13.56 -3.57
C ASP A 152 -11.53 -13.00 -4.78
N ARG A 153 -12.55 -12.16 -4.56
CA ARG A 153 -13.42 -11.58 -5.59
C ARG A 153 -13.19 -10.09 -5.77
#